data_AF-A0A0S8FKW9-F1
#
_entry.id   AF-A0A0S8FKW9-F1
#
_cell.length_a   1.000
_cell.length_b   1.000
_cell.length_c   1.000
_cell.angle_alpha   90.00
_cell.angle_beta   90.00
_cell.angle_gamma   90.00
#
_symmetry.space_group_name_H-M   'P 1'
#
loop_
_entity.id
_entity.type
_entity.pdbx_description
1 polymer ?
#
loop_
_entity_poly.entity_id
_entity_poly.type
_entity_poly.pdbx_seq_one_letter_code
_entity_poly.pdbx_strand_id
1 'polypeptide(L)'
;MNKKLLIAGVFALAGLYAGMAQAADETAYKTACAAAEEARKMAAEMKFEWTTTEPLIAKAGEAAAAGDFAKAVKLCDTARFQGEAAVAQAKREADDWRAAVIK
;
A
#
# COMPACT_ATOMS: atom_id res chain seq x y z
N MET A 1 -19.80 -31.86 -34.68
CA MET A 1 -19.15 -31.23 -33.51
C MET A 1 -20.21 -30.97 -32.45
N ASN A 2 -20.20 -31.72 -31.33
CA ASN A 2 -21.27 -31.67 -30.33
C ASN A 2 -21.28 -30.31 -29.64
N LYS A 3 -22.35 -29.53 -29.81
CA LYS A 3 -22.53 -28.20 -29.17
C LYS A 3 -22.32 -28.21 -27.66
N LYS A 4 -22.46 -29.36 -26.99
CA LYS A 4 -22.19 -29.55 -25.56
C LYS A 4 -20.69 -29.47 -25.20
N LEU A 5 -19.77 -29.79 -26.13
CA LEU A 5 -18.31 -29.65 -25.91
C LEU A 5 -17.83 -28.21 -26.02
N LEU A 6 -18.50 -27.36 -26.81
CA LEU A 6 -18.12 -25.95 -26.99
C LEU A 6 -18.44 -25.08 -25.77
N ILE A 7 -19.45 -25.44 -24.97
CA ILE A 7 -19.85 -24.69 -23.77
C ILE A 7 -18.91 -24.99 -22.59
N ALA A 8 -18.41 -26.23 -22.47
CA ALA A 8 -17.47 -26.61 -21.42
C ALA A 8 -16.07 -25.98 -21.59
N GLY A 9 -15.63 -25.75 -22.84
CA GLY A 9 -14.34 -25.12 -23.13
C GLY A 9 -14.28 -23.62 -22.81
N VAL A 10 -15.40 -22.91 -22.88
CA VAL A 10 -15.45 -21.45 -22.65
C VAL A 10 -15.43 -21.11 -21.15
N PHE A 11 -16.05 -21.93 -20.29
CA PHE A 11 -16.03 -21.71 -18.83
C PHE A 11 -14.66 -21.98 -18.20
N ALA A 12 -13.87 -22.91 -18.74
CA ALA A 12 -12.54 -23.22 -18.22
C ALA A 12 -11.50 -22.13 -18.51
N LEU A 13 -11.60 -21.43 -19.66
CA LEU A 13 -10.71 -20.31 -19.98
C LEU A 13 -11.00 -19.08 -19.10
N ALA A 14 -12.27 -18.74 -18.85
CA ALA A 14 -12.63 -17.55 -18.07
C ALA A 14 -12.17 -17.59 -16.61
N GLY A 15 -12.18 -18.77 -15.98
CA GLY A 15 -11.71 -18.94 -14.58
C GLY A 15 -10.21 -18.73 -14.40
N LEU A 16 -9.39 -19.05 -15.42
CA LEU A 16 -7.94 -18.86 -15.37
C LEU A 16 -7.54 -17.38 -15.41
N TYR A 17 -8.25 -16.54 -16.18
CA TYR A 17 -7.97 -15.11 -16.26
C TYR A 17 -8.30 -14.37 -14.97
N ALA A 18 -9.42 -14.71 -14.30
CA ALA A 18 -9.80 -14.08 -13.05
C ALA A 18 -8.79 -14.36 -11.92
N GLY A 19 -8.27 -15.59 -11.83
CA GLY A 19 -7.26 -15.95 -10.83
C GLY A 19 -5.92 -15.25 -11.04
N MET A 20 -5.49 -15.06 -12.29
CA MET A 20 -4.25 -14.34 -12.61
C MET A 20 -4.33 -12.84 -12.26
N ALA A 21 -5.47 -12.20 -12.55
CA ALA A 21 -5.68 -10.80 -12.20
C ALA A 21 -5.62 -10.58 -10.67
N GLN A 22 -6.29 -11.44 -9.90
CA GLN A 22 -6.32 -11.32 -8.45
C GLN A 22 -4.93 -11.54 -7.80
N ALA A 23 -4.11 -12.44 -8.34
CA ALA A 23 -2.74 -12.63 -7.87
C ALA A 23 -1.83 -11.41 -8.16
N ALA A 24 -2.03 -10.75 -9.29
CA ALA A 24 -1.33 -9.51 -9.62
C ALA A 24 -1.74 -8.37 -8.67
N ASP A 25 -3.03 -8.24 -8.38
CA ASP A 25 -3.57 -7.23 -7.47
C ASP A 25 -3.09 -7.45 -6.02
N GLU A 26 -3.03 -8.69 -5.55
CA GLU A 26 -2.47 -9.03 -4.24
C GLU A 26 -0.98 -8.68 -4.16
N THR A 27 -0.23 -8.92 -5.23
CA THR A 27 1.20 -8.55 -5.31
C THR A 27 1.37 -7.04 -5.24
N ALA A 28 0.57 -6.28 -5.99
CA ALA A 28 0.60 -4.81 -5.98
C ALA A 28 0.29 -4.26 -4.57
N TYR A 29 -0.72 -4.81 -3.89
CA TYR A 29 -1.02 -4.49 -2.50
C TYR A 29 0.18 -4.73 -1.57
N LYS A 30 0.80 -5.92 -1.61
CA LYS A 30 1.95 -6.25 -0.75
C LYS A 30 3.13 -5.30 -0.98
N THR A 31 3.44 -4.97 -2.24
CA THR A 31 4.49 -4.02 -2.58
C THR A 31 4.19 -2.62 -2.04
N ALA A 32 2.96 -2.13 -2.22
CA ALA A 32 2.57 -0.80 -1.72
C ALA A 32 2.69 -0.71 -0.19
N CYS A 33 2.22 -1.74 0.53
CA CYS A 33 2.26 -1.73 1.99
C CYS A 33 3.66 -1.95 2.57
N ALA A 34 4.52 -2.69 1.89
CA ALA A 34 5.93 -2.77 2.27
C ALA A 34 6.61 -1.39 2.21
N ALA A 35 6.40 -0.64 1.14
CA ALA A 35 6.93 0.73 1.01
C ALA A 35 6.32 1.68 2.06
N ALA A 36 5.04 1.53 2.37
CA ALA A 36 4.38 2.31 3.42
C ALA A 36 4.97 2.03 4.81
N GLU A 37 5.19 0.75 5.16
CA GLU A 37 5.82 0.36 6.43
C GLU A 37 7.26 0.85 6.54
N GLU A 38 8.02 0.84 5.45
CA GLU A 38 9.38 1.39 5.43
C GLU A 38 9.37 2.90 5.75
N ALA A 39 8.56 3.68 5.03
CA ALA A 39 8.43 5.11 5.25
C ALA A 39 7.92 5.43 6.67
N ARG A 40 6.96 4.65 7.18
CA ARG A 40 6.46 4.76 8.55
C ARG A 40 7.56 4.53 9.57
N LYS A 41 8.34 3.45 9.44
CA LYS A 41 9.44 3.12 10.36
C LYS A 41 10.50 4.22 10.36
N MET A 42 10.87 4.74 9.20
CA MET A 42 11.81 5.87 9.11
C MET A 42 11.27 7.10 9.88
N ALA A 43 9.99 7.44 9.71
CA ALA A 43 9.38 8.53 10.47
C ALA A 43 9.36 8.26 11.99
N ALA A 44 9.07 7.02 12.39
CA ALA A 44 9.02 6.59 13.79
C ALA A 44 10.40 6.62 14.47
N GLU A 45 11.45 6.21 13.75
CA GLU A 45 12.85 6.31 14.20
C GLU A 45 13.23 7.76 14.50
N MET A 46 12.76 8.69 13.67
CA MET A 46 12.95 10.13 13.87
C MET A 46 12.03 10.72 14.94
N LYS A 47 11.09 9.95 15.52
CA LYS A 47 10.04 10.40 16.46
C LYS A 47 9.04 11.39 15.84
N PHE A 48 8.83 11.29 14.54
CA PHE A 48 7.93 12.15 13.77
C PHE A 48 6.77 11.41 13.08
N GLU A 49 6.58 10.11 13.35
CA GLU A 49 5.44 9.36 12.81
C GLU A 49 4.11 10.05 13.13
N TRP A 50 3.32 10.31 12.08
CA TRP A 50 1.96 10.81 12.24
C TRP A 50 1.03 9.70 12.72
N THR A 51 0.11 10.04 13.62
CA THR A 51 -0.78 9.07 14.29
C THR A 51 -1.72 8.32 13.35
N THR A 52 -1.90 8.80 12.11
CA THR A 52 -2.76 8.19 11.10
C THR A 52 -2.07 7.17 10.20
N THR A 53 -0.73 7.13 10.18
CA THR A 53 0.03 6.31 9.23
C THR A 53 -0.16 4.82 9.46
N GLU A 54 0.10 4.31 10.67
CA GLU A 54 -0.13 2.90 11.02
C GLU A 54 -1.60 2.47 10.82
N PRO A 55 -2.62 3.24 11.29
CA PRO A 55 -4.03 2.91 11.04
C PRO A 55 -4.41 2.78 9.56
N LEU A 56 -3.77 3.52 8.65
CA LEU A 56 -4.02 3.39 7.22
C LEU A 56 -3.51 2.06 6.68
N ILE A 57 -2.34 1.60 7.13
CA ILE A 57 -1.79 0.30 6.73
C ILE A 57 -2.65 -0.84 7.29
N ALA A 58 -3.11 -0.73 8.53
CA ALA A 58 -4.05 -1.70 9.11
C ALA A 58 -5.35 -1.80 8.29
N LYS A 59 -5.97 -0.66 7.95
CA LYS A 59 -7.16 -0.60 7.08
C LYS A 59 -6.92 -1.15 5.68
N ALA A 60 -5.70 -1.01 5.15
CA ALA A 60 -5.34 -1.63 3.88
C ALA A 60 -5.38 -3.16 3.99
N GLY A 61 -4.88 -3.72 5.10
CA GLY A 61 -4.98 -5.15 5.39
C GLY A 61 -6.43 -5.63 5.47
N GLU A 62 -7.32 -4.87 6.12
CA GLU A 62 -8.75 -5.17 6.16
C GLU A 62 -9.39 -5.16 4.77
N ALA A 63 -9.06 -4.17 3.92
CA ALA A 63 -9.54 -4.09 2.55
C ALA A 63 -9.06 -5.26 1.69
N ALA A 64 -7.78 -5.63 1.81
CA ALA A 64 -7.20 -6.77 1.10
C ALA A 64 -7.84 -8.10 1.54
N ALA A 65 -8.13 -8.27 2.84
CA ALA A 65 -8.84 -9.44 3.35
C ALA A 65 -10.26 -9.57 2.81
N ALA A 66 -10.90 -8.44 2.44
CA ALA A 66 -12.18 -8.40 1.76
C ALA A 66 -12.09 -8.56 0.22
N GLY A 67 -10.87 -8.73 -0.32
CA GLY A 67 -10.63 -8.79 -1.77
C GLY A 67 -10.61 -7.44 -2.49
N ASP A 68 -10.73 -6.32 -1.77
CA ASP A 68 -10.66 -4.97 -2.32
C ASP A 68 -9.21 -4.47 -2.36
N PHE A 69 -8.41 -5.11 -3.22
CA PHE A 69 -6.99 -4.78 -3.38
C PHE A 69 -6.78 -3.37 -3.93
N ALA A 70 -7.69 -2.85 -4.75
CA ALA A 70 -7.62 -1.48 -5.25
C ALA A 70 -7.71 -0.45 -4.11
N LYS A 71 -8.62 -0.65 -3.16
CA LYS A 71 -8.69 0.18 -1.95
C LYS A 71 -7.49 -0.05 -1.05
N ALA A 72 -7.02 -1.28 -0.90
CA ALA A 72 -5.85 -1.60 -0.09
C ALA A 72 -4.59 -0.87 -0.58
N VAL A 73 -4.33 -0.90 -1.90
CA VAL A 73 -3.22 -0.15 -2.52
C VAL A 73 -3.33 1.34 -2.23
N LYS A 74 -4.50 1.96 -2.44
CA LYS A 74 -4.70 3.40 -2.17
C LYS A 74 -4.45 3.78 -0.71
N LEU A 75 -4.86 2.93 0.22
CA LEU A 75 -4.63 3.15 1.65
C LEU A 75 -3.13 3.07 1.99
N CYS A 76 -2.41 2.10 1.44
CA CYS A 76 -0.96 2.00 1.61
C CYS A 76 -0.20 3.14 0.92
N ASP A 77 -0.61 3.58 -0.27
CA ASP A 77 -0.03 4.76 -0.92
C ASP A 77 -0.23 6.04 -0.10
N THR A 78 -1.40 6.19 0.52
CA THR A 78 -1.68 7.32 1.44
C THR A 78 -0.79 7.24 2.68
N ALA A 79 -0.64 6.05 3.26
CA ALA A 79 0.26 5.84 4.41
C ALA A 79 1.72 6.13 4.05
N ARG A 80 2.19 5.68 2.89
CA ARG A 80 3.53 6.01 2.38
C ARG A 80 3.73 7.52 2.28
N PHE A 81 2.78 8.23 1.66
CA PHE A 81 2.84 9.69 1.55
C PHE A 81 2.96 10.36 2.93
N GLN A 82 2.18 9.91 3.92
CA GLN A 82 2.28 10.43 5.29
C GLN A 82 3.64 10.14 5.94
N GLY A 83 4.17 8.92 5.78
CA GLY A 83 5.50 8.56 6.29
C GLY A 83 6.62 9.40 5.67
N GLU A 84 6.62 9.56 4.34
CA GLU A 84 7.61 10.37 3.62
C GLU A 84 7.51 11.86 4.00
N ALA A 85 6.28 12.39 4.12
CA ALA A 85 6.05 13.77 4.55
C ALA A 85 6.54 14.01 5.98
N ALA A 86 6.32 13.06 6.89
CA ALA A 86 6.79 13.11 8.26
C ALA A 86 8.33 13.11 8.34
N VAL A 87 9.01 12.25 7.57
CA VAL A 87 10.48 12.26 7.47
C VAL A 87 10.99 13.61 6.95
N ALA A 88 10.35 14.15 5.91
CA ALA A 88 10.73 15.44 5.36
C ALA A 88 10.51 16.59 6.36
N GLN A 89 9.43 16.53 7.13
CA GLN A 89 9.15 17.48 8.20
C GLN A 89 10.22 17.43 9.29
N ALA A 90 10.55 16.23 9.78
CA ALA A 90 11.56 16.05 10.81
C ALA A 90 12.92 16.65 10.42
N LYS A 91 13.32 16.50 9.15
CA LYS A 91 14.56 17.09 8.61
C LYS A 91 14.49 18.62 8.58
N ARG A 92 13.41 19.18 8.02
CA ARG A 92 13.23 20.64 7.93
C ARG A 92 13.27 21.29 9.31
N GLU A 93 12.53 20.74 10.27
CA GLU A 93 12.50 21.31 11.63
C GLU A 93 13.86 21.23 12.33
N ALA A 94 14.63 20.17 12.10
CA ALA A 94 15.98 20.07 12.63
C ALA A 94 16.93 21.12 12.03
N ASP A 95 16.83 21.39 10.73
CA ASP A 95 17.66 22.38 10.04
C ASP A 95 17.25 23.82 10.41
N ASP A 96 15.95 24.10 10.45
CA ASP A 96 15.39 25.39 10.85
C ASP A 96 15.79 25.74 12.30
N TRP A 97 15.73 24.76 13.21
CA TRP A 97 16.19 24.95 14.59
C TRP A 97 17.69 25.27 14.66
N ARG A 98 18.52 24.53 13.91
CA ARG A 98 19.97 24.79 13.86
C ARG A 98 20.26 26.19 13.34
N ALA A 99 19.63 26.61 12.25
CA ALA A 99 19.83 27.94 11.69
C ALA A 99 19.38 29.06 12.65
N ALA A 100 18.35 28.83 13.46
CA ALA A 100 17.86 29.80 14.43
C ALA A 100 18.76 29.92 15.69
N VAL A 101 19.38 28.82 16.12
CA VAL A 101 20.09 28.75 17.42
C VAL A 101 21.61 28.76 17.27
N ILE A 102 22.15 28.09 16.25
CA ILE A 102 23.57 27.91 16.02
C ILE A 102 23.98 28.87 14.88
N LYS A 103 24.44 30.06 15.24
CA LYS A 103 24.98 31.06 14.28
C LYS A 103 26.38 30.69 13.81
#